data_AF-A0A2V9H5W6-F1
#
_entry.id   AF-A0A2V9H5W6-F1
#
_cell.length_a   1.000
_cell.length_b   1.000
_cell.length_c   1.000
_cell.angle_alpha   90.00
_cell.angle_beta   90.00
_cell.angle_gamma   90.00
#
_symmetry.space_group_name_H-M   'P 1'
#
loop_
_entity.id
_entity.type
_entity.pdbx_description
1 polymer ?
#
loop_
_entity_poly.entity_id
_entity_poly.type
_entity_poly.pdbx_seq_one_letter_code
_entity_poly.pdbx_strand_id
1 'polypeptide(L)'
;MSIPRIASDAQLRARFHGCLLGGAVGDALGAPVEFLDLEEIEKAYGQQGIRDYAPAFGKLGSITDDTQMTLFTGEGMLSAQLASAIGGQAPDFFRAATASYARWLTTQEISQRGLSATTKSGWLLQQR
;
A
#
# COMPACT_ATOMS: atom_id res chain seq x y z
N MET A 1 18.09 14.94 -19.31
CA MET A 1 17.33 13.67 -19.45
C MET A 1 15.97 13.90 -18.81
N SER A 2 14.86 13.67 -19.51
CA SER A 2 13.50 13.99 -19.03
C SER A 2 12.69 12.71 -18.84
N ILE A 3 11.96 12.61 -17.72
CA ILE A 3 10.96 11.56 -17.54
C ILE A 3 9.95 11.65 -18.70
N PRO A 4 9.63 10.53 -19.39
CA PRO A 4 8.62 10.53 -20.44
C PRO A 4 7.31 11.10 -19.92
N ARG A 5 6.83 12.20 -20.53
CA ARG A 5 5.53 12.76 -20.21
C ARG A 5 4.48 12.04 -21.03
N ILE A 6 3.73 11.14 -20.40
CA ILE A 6 2.49 10.62 -20.98
C ILE A 6 1.48 11.77 -20.99
N ALA A 7 0.79 11.95 -22.11
CA ALA A 7 -0.28 12.94 -22.21
C ALA A 7 -1.28 12.73 -21.08
N SER A 8 -1.68 13.83 -20.44
CA SER A 8 -2.57 13.76 -19.29
C SER A 8 -3.97 13.28 -19.76
N ASP A 9 -4.32 12.03 -19.44
CA ASP A 9 -5.68 11.51 -19.57
C ASP A 9 -6.40 11.60 -18.22
N ALA A 10 -7.43 12.45 -18.15
CA ALA A 10 -8.19 12.67 -16.92
C ALA A 10 -9.01 11.45 -16.51
N GLN A 11 -9.55 10.71 -17.48
CA GLN A 11 -10.36 9.52 -17.21
C GLN A 11 -9.48 8.37 -16.71
N LEU A 12 -8.30 8.20 -17.31
CA LEU A 12 -7.35 7.19 -16.85
C LEU A 12 -6.85 7.50 -15.43
N ARG A 13 -6.53 8.77 -15.11
CA ARG A 13 -6.18 9.18 -13.74
C ARG A 13 -7.31 8.89 -12.74
N ALA A 14 -8.56 9.19 -13.10
CA ALA A 14 -9.71 8.90 -12.26
C ALA A 14 -9.84 7.39 -11.98
N ARG A 15 -9.57 6.53 -12.97
CA ARG A 15 -9.57 5.07 -12.80
C ARG A 15 -8.46 4.61 -11.84
N PHE A 16 -7.25 5.16 -11.95
CA PHE A 16 -6.17 4.85 -11.02
C PHE A 16 -6.50 5.29 -9.58
N HIS A 17 -7.05 6.50 -9.41
CA HIS A 17 -7.50 6.96 -8.09
C HIS A 17 -8.61 6.05 -7.53
N GLY A 18 -9.62 5.72 -8.33
CA GLY A 18 -10.70 4.84 -7.91
C GLY A 18 -10.21 3.43 -7.55
N CYS A 19 -9.21 2.91 -8.26
CA CYS A 19 -8.58 1.63 -7.95
C CYS A 19 -7.86 1.66 -6.59
N LEU A 20 -7.02 2.67 -6.34
CA LEU A 20 -6.27 2.79 -5.08
C LEU A 20 -7.20 3.06 -3.89
N LEU A 21 -8.15 3.98 -4.04
CA LEU A 21 -9.12 4.31 -2.99
C LEU A 21 -10.09 3.15 -2.74
N GLY A 22 -10.59 2.51 -3.80
CA GLY A 22 -11.48 1.36 -3.69
C GLY A 22 -10.79 0.17 -3.03
N GLY A 23 -9.52 -0.07 -3.35
CA GLY A 23 -8.70 -1.07 -2.67
C GLY A 23 -8.59 -0.78 -1.17
N ALA A 24 -8.24 0.45 -0.79
CA ALA A 24 -8.15 0.85 0.62
C ALA A 24 -9.50 0.77 1.36
N VAL A 25 -10.60 1.12 0.70
CA VAL A 25 -11.95 0.97 1.25
C VAL A 25 -12.30 -0.51 1.47
N GLY A 26 -11.96 -1.37 0.51
CA GLY A 26 -12.21 -2.81 0.58
C GLY A 26 -11.37 -3.49 1.67
N ASP A 27 -10.09 -3.16 1.75
CA ASP A 27 -9.18 -3.55 2.83
C ASP A 27 -9.79 -3.18 4.21
N ALA A 28 -10.08 -1.90 4.44
CA ALA A 28 -10.61 -1.44 5.72
C ALA A 28 -11.98 -2.05 6.09
N LEU A 29 -12.81 -2.39 5.10
CA LEU A 29 -14.09 -3.07 5.30
C LEU A 29 -13.91 -4.56 5.57
N GLY A 30 -12.93 -5.21 4.94
CA GLY A 30 -12.65 -6.63 5.07
C GLY A 30 -11.86 -6.99 6.33
N ALA A 31 -11.05 -6.07 6.85
CA ALA A 31 -10.17 -6.30 8.01
C ALA A 31 -10.87 -6.91 9.24
N PRO A 32 -12.08 -6.48 9.65
CA PRO A 32 -12.77 -7.05 10.82
C PRO A 32 -13.28 -8.49 10.61
N VAL A 33 -13.30 -8.98 9.37
CA VAL A 33 -13.86 -10.29 8.99
C VAL A 33 -12.84 -11.23 8.34
N GLU A 34 -11.57 -10.83 8.27
CA GLU A 34 -10.51 -11.55 7.54
C GLU A 34 -10.36 -13.03 7.96
N PHE A 35 -10.53 -13.32 9.24
CA PHE A 35 -10.36 -14.66 9.82
C PHE A 35 -11.67 -15.33 10.22
N LEU A 36 -12.80 -14.74 9.83
CA LEU A 36 -14.12 -15.30 10.10
C LEU A 36 -14.59 -16.14 8.92
N ASP A 37 -15.24 -17.25 9.21
CA ASP A 37 -16.03 -17.94 8.20
C ASP A 37 -17.37 -17.23 7.94
N LEU A 38 -18.12 -17.71 6.93
CA LEU A 38 -19.39 -17.08 6.55
C LEU A 38 -20.43 -17.14 7.69
N GLU A 39 -20.50 -18.23 8.46
CA GLU A 39 -21.47 -18.37 9.55
C GLU A 39 -21.15 -17.41 10.68
N GLU A 40 -19.86 -17.23 10.99
CA GLU A 40 -19.37 -16.26 11.96
C GLU A 40 -19.65 -14.81 11.52
N ILE A 41 -19.45 -14.49 10.24
CA ILE A 41 -19.79 -13.18 9.67
C ILE A 41 -21.29 -12.92 9.78
N GLU A 42 -22.13 -13.88 9.38
CA GLU A 42 -23.59 -13.74 9.44
C GLU A 42 -24.09 -13.61 10.88
N LYS A 43 -23.48 -14.32 11.83
CA LYS A 43 -23.80 -14.21 13.25
C LYS A 43 -23.43 -12.85 13.83
N ALA A 44 -22.30 -12.28 13.40
CA ALA A 44 -21.81 -11.00 13.90
C ALA A 44 -22.48 -9.79 13.23
N TYR A 45 -22.78 -9.86 11.93
CA TYR A 45 -23.20 -8.72 11.11
C TYR A 45 -24.56 -8.92 10.40
N GLY A 46 -25.18 -10.10 10.53
CA GLY A 46 -26.44 -10.46 9.88
C GLY A 46 -26.25 -11.08 8.49
N GLN A 47 -27.34 -11.56 7.89
CA GLN A 47 -27.32 -12.27 6.60
C GLN A 47 -26.75 -11.46 5.42
N GLN A 48 -26.66 -10.14 5.54
CA GLN A 48 -26.07 -9.28 4.51
C GLN A 48 -24.54 -9.10 4.68
N GLY A 49 -23.96 -9.71 5.72
CA GLY A 49 -22.56 -9.56 6.09
C GLY A 49 -22.21 -8.16 6.55
N ILE A 50 -20.92 -7.83 6.50
CA ILE A 50 -20.41 -6.51 6.88
C ILE A 50 -20.84 -5.43 5.86
N ARG A 51 -21.44 -4.35 6.36
CA ARG A 51 -21.99 -3.23 5.56
C ARG A 51 -21.37 -1.88 5.89
N ASP A 52 -20.82 -1.77 7.09
CA ASP A 52 -20.18 -0.59 7.64
C ASP A 52 -18.81 -0.99 8.20
N TYR A 53 -17.92 -0.01 8.37
CA TYR A 53 -16.67 -0.26 9.06
C TYR A 53 -16.92 -0.76 10.48
N ALA A 54 -16.12 -1.74 10.90
CA ALA A 54 -16.08 -2.22 12.27
C ALA A 54 -14.65 -2.08 12.84
N PRO A 55 -14.49 -2.07 14.17
CA PRO A 55 -13.17 -2.00 14.77
C PRO A 55 -12.30 -3.21 14.39
N ALA A 56 -11.09 -2.95 13.88
CA ALA A 56 -10.04 -3.94 13.65
C ALA A 56 -8.70 -3.33 14.08
N PHE A 57 -7.80 -4.16 14.65
CA PHE A 57 -6.46 -3.73 15.08
C PHE A 57 -6.45 -2.44 15.95
N GLY A 58 -7.48 -2.28 16.79
CA GLY A 58 -7.60 -1.16 17.74
C GLY A 58 -8.14 0.15 17.16
N LYS A 59 -8.64 0.16 15.92
CA LYS A 59 -9.15 1.36 15.25
C LYS A 59 -10.33 1.03 14.31
N LEU A 60 -11.19 2.02 14.06
CA LEU A 60 -12.28 1.90 13.09
C LEU A 60 -11.77 2.21 11.68
N GLY A 61 -12.06 1.35 10.70
CA GLY A 61 -11.74 1.60 9.29
C GLY A 61 -10.24 1.77 9.02
N SER A 62 -9.39 1.03 9.75
CA SER A 62 -7.95 1.03 9.49
C SER A 62 -7.62 0.15 8.30
N ILE A 63 -6.71 0.66 7.47
CA ILE A 63 -6.08 -0.12 6.42
C ILE A 63 -5.07 -1.14 7.01
N THR A 64 -4.90 -2.28 6.35
CA THR A 64 -3.96 -3.34 6.72
C THR A 64 -2.69 -3.29 5.87
N ASP A 65 -1.90 -4.35 5.95
CA ASP A 65 -0.75 -4.58 5.08
C ASP A 65 -1.11 -4.57 3.59
N ASP A 66 -2.32 -4.94 3.19
CA ASP A 66 -2.79 -4.86 1.80
C ASP A 66 -2.60 -3.46 1.20
N THR A 67 -3.17 -2.43 1.84
CA THR A 67 -2.99 -1.04 1.37
C THR A 67 -1.59 -0.53 1.66
N GLN A 68 -1.03 -0.82 2.84
CA GLN A 68 0.30 -0.32 3.21
C GLN A 68 1.36 -0.79 2.20
N MET A 69 1.43 -2.10 1.94
CA MET A 69 2.39 -2.67 1.00
C MET A 69 2.12 -2.17 -0.43
N THR A 70 0.86 -2.01 -0.84
CA THR A 70 0.51 -1.40 -2.13
C THR A 70 1.12 0.00 -2.29
N LEU A 71 1.05 0.85 -1.25
CA LEU A 71 1.66 2.19 -1.27
C LEU A 71 3.19 2.11 -1.38
N PHE A 72 3.82 1.20 -0.63
CA PHE A 72 5.27 0.98 -0.70
C PHE A 72 5.70 0.41 -2.08
N THR A 73 4.90 -0.45 -2.71
CA THR A 73 5.13 -0.90 -4.08
C THR A 73 5.12 0.30 -5.03
N GLY A 74 4.10 1.16 -4.93
CA GLY A 74 3.98 2.38 -5.75
C GLY A 74 5.19 3.31 -5.60
N GLU A 75 5.61 3.58 -4.37
CA GLU A 75 6.82 4.38 -4.09
C GLU A 75 8.07 3.74 -4.72
N GLY A 76 8.23 2.41 -4.61
CA GLY A 76 9.34 1.67 -5.20
C GLY A 76 9.38 1.80 -6.73
N MET A 77 8.24 1.65 -7.41
CA MET A 77 8.16 1.79 -8.87
C MET A 77 8.51 3.21 -9.33
N LEU A 78 8.00 4.23 -8.63
CA LEU A 78 8.32 5.63 -8.92
C LEU A 78 9.80 5.93 -8.69
N SER A 79 10.38 5.38 -7.62
CA SER A 79 11.81 5.53 -7.29
C SER A 79 12.71 4.91 -8.35
N ALA A 80 12.36 3.71 -8.86
CA ALA A 80 13.09 3.05 -9.94
C ALA A 80 13.05 3.88 -11.24
N GLN A 81 11.88 4.41 -11.59
CA GLN A 81 11.71 5.27 -12.77
C GLN A 81 12.52 6.57 -12.65
N LEU A 82 12.51 7.20 -11.48
CA LEU A 82 13.29 8.41 -11.22
C LEU A 82 14.80 8.13 -11.33
N ALA A 83 15.27 7.05 -10.69
CA ALA A 83 16.68 6.65 -10.76
C ALA A 83 17.11 6.36 -12.21
N SER A 84 16.27 5.69 -12.99
CA SER A 84 16.48 5.46 -14.42
C SER A 84 16.57 6.76 -15.21
N ALA A 85 15.65 7.71 -14.98
CA ALA A 85 15.63 8.99 -15.66
C ALA A 85 16.84 9.88 -15.34
N ILE A 86 17.44 9.73 -14.16
CA ILE A 86 18.64 10.47 -13.74
C ILE A 86 19.92 9.78 -14.22
N GLY A 87 20.01 8.46 -14.04
CA GLY A 87 21.23 7.68 -14.29
C GLY A 87 21.41 7.20 -15.72
N GLY A 88 20.33 7.14 -16.51
CA GLY A 88 20.34 6.68 -17.89
C GLY A 88 20.40 5.16 -18.06
N GLN A 89 20.28 4.38 -16.98
CA GLN A 89 20.10 2.92 -17.02
C GLN A 89 18.62 2.54 -17.00
N ALA A 90 18.29 1.32 -17.42
CA ALA A 90 16.93 0.78 -17.27
C ALA A 90 16.52 0.72 -15.78
N PRO A 91 15.23 0.90 -15.45
CA PRO A 91 14.76 0.85 -14.07
C PRO A 91 14.89 -0.58 -13.50
N ASP A 92 15.50 -0.71 -12.33
CA ASP A 92 15.55 -1.95 -11.55
C ASP A 92 14.38 -2.01 -10.56
N PHE A 93 13.22 -2.44 -11.07
CA PHE A 93 11.99 -2.54 -10.29
C PHE A 93 12.08 -3.54 -9.15
N PHE A 94 12.80 -4.65 -9.36
CA PHE A 94 12.94 -5.69 -8.34
C PHE A 94 13.68 -5.14 -7.12
N ARG A 95 14.87 -4.55 -7.34
CA ARG A 95 15.65 -3.94 -6.25
C ARG A 95 14.88 -2.83 -5.55
N ALA A 96 14.16 -1.99 -6.30
CA ALA A 96 13.37 -0.92 -5.72
C ALA A 96 12.19 -1.46 -4.89
N ALA A 97 11.50 -2.49 -5.34
CA ALA A 97 10.43 -3.15 -4.59
C ALA A 97 10.98 -3.79 -3.30
N THR A 98 12.08 -4.55 -3.37
CA THR A 98 12.74 -5.13 -2.20
C THR A 98 13.12 -4.07 -1.16
N ALA A 99 13.71 -2.96 -1.61
CA ALA A 99 14.07 -1.87 -0.72
C ALA A 99 12.82 -1.23 -0.07
N SER A 100 11.73 -1.11 -0.82
CA SER A 100 10.47 -0.52 -0.33
C SER A 100 9.77 -1.42 0.68
N TYR A 101 9.74 -2.73 0.47
CA TYR A 101 9.22 -3.67 1.46
C TYR A 101 10.11 -3.77 2.71
N ALA A 102 11.43 -3.64 2.55
CA ALA A 102 12.31 -3.52 3.70
C ALA A 102 11.98 -2.26 4.52
N ARG A 103 11.66 -1.13 3.88
CA ARG A 103 11.19 0.10 4.57
C ARG A 103 9.85 -0.11 5.25
N TRP A 104 8.87 -0.71 4.56
CA TRP A 104 7.59 -1.09 5.17
C TRP A 104 7.80 -1.96 6.42
N LEU A 105 8.70 -2.93 6.37
CA LEU A 105 8.99 -3.79 7.52
C LEU A 105 9.53 -2.99 8.73
N THR A 106 10.25 -1.87 8.51
CA THR A 106 10.70 -1.00 9.61
C THR A 106 9.55 -0.27 10.32
N THR A 107 8.40 -0.12 9.67
CA THR A 107 7.21 0.51 10.28
C THR A 107 6.42 -0.47 11.12
N GLN A 108 6.70 -1.77 11.01
CA GLN A 108 6.07 -2.80 11.80
C GLN A 108 6.77 -2.93 13.16
N GLU A 109 6.01 -3.08 14.25
CA GLU A 109 6.51 -3.05 15.63
C GLU A 109 7.53 -4.17 15.98
N ILE A 110 7.77 -5.12 15.07
CA ILE A 110 8.54 -6.35 15.30
C ILE A 110 9.99 -6.26 14.75
N SER A 111 10.32 -5.32 13.85
CA SER A 111 11.57 -5.41 13.06
C SER A 111 12.47 -4.18 13.12
N GLN A 112 13.07 -3.91 14.29
CA GLN A 112 14.21 -2.98 14.38
C GLN A 112 15.60 -3.67 14.37
N ARG A 113 15.66 -5.00 14.48
CA ARG A 113 16.94 -5.74 14.45
C ARG A 113 17.34 -6.07 13.01
N GLY A 114 18.52 -5.60 12.59
CA GLY A 114 19.18 -6.03 11.35
C GLY A 114 18.94 -5.20 10.09
N LEU A 115 18.22 -4.07 10.16
CA LEU A 115 17.92 -3.23 8.99
C LEU A 115 18.93 -2.08 8.84
N SER A 116 19.44 -1.91 7.61
CA SER A 116 20.42 -0.87 7.22
C SER A 116 19.86 0.55 7.36
N ALA A 117 20.74 1.56 7.49
CA ALA A 117 20.38 2.98 7.50
C ALA A 117 19.60 3.41 6.23
N THR A 118 19.87 2.79 5.08
CA THR A 118 19.13 3.03 3.81
C THR A 118 17.68 2.57 3.87
N THR A 119 17.34 1.69 4.81
CA THR A 119 15.98 1.22 5.07
C THR A 119 15.20 2.19 5.98
N LYS A 120 15.85 3.25 6.47
CA LYS A 120 15.24 4.24 7.39
C LYS A 120 14.91 5.58 6.71
N SER A 121 15.08 5.69 5.40
CA SER A 121 14.76 6.90 4.63
C SER A 121 13.91 6.59 3.41
N GLY A 122 12.87 7.39 3.19
CA GLY A 122 11.91 7.24 2.08
C GLY A 122 10.91 8.41 2.10
N TRP A 123 10.31 8.72 0.96
CA TRP A 123 9.31 9.79 0.89
C TRP A 123 8.02 9.37 1.59
N LEU A 124 7.62 8.10 1.41
CA LEU A 124 6.39 7.57 1.99
C LEU A 124 6.46 7.52 3.52
N LEU A 125 7.63 7.22 4.10
CA LEU A 125 7.87 7.23 5.55
C LEU A 125 7.67 8.61 6.21
N GLN A 126 7.64 9.69 5.43
CA GLN A 126 7.43 11.06 5.91
C GLN A 126 5.96 11.48 5.83
N GLN A 127 5.10 10.71 5.17
CA GLN A 127 3.68 11.01 5.07
C GLN A 127 2.97 10.47 6.32
N ARG A 128 2.14 11.31 6.95
CA ARG A 128 1.33 10.99 8.13
C ARG A 128 -0.15 11.06 7.78
#